data_AF-A0A380FJ83-F1
#
_entry.id   AF-A0A380FJ83-F1
#
_cell.length_a   1.000
_cell.length_b   1.000
_cell.length_c   1.000
_cell.angle_alpha   90.00
_cell.angle_beta   90.00
_cell.angle_gamma   90.00
#
_symmetry.space_group_name_H-M   'P 1'
#
loop_
_entity.id
_entity.type
_entity.pdbx_description
1 polymer ?
#
loop_
_entity_poly.entity_id
_entity_poly.type
_entity_poly.pdbx_seq_one_letter_code
_entity_poly.pdbx_strand_id
1 'polypeptide(L)' 'MATWERGLSYFPNSGILNYELAIANRSLDDNEKALKYIKKALKIDPSNDDYVNLHKELSDQDDES' A
#
# COMPACT_ATOMS: atom_id res chain seq x y z
N MET A 1 -23.15 -1.38 -3.19
CA MET A 1 -21.97 -1.18 -2.33
C MET A 1 -21.10 -2.40 -2.46
N ALA A 2 -19.87 -2.22 -2.93
CA ALA A 2 -18.97 -3.34 -3.17
C ALA A 2 -18.46 -3.87 -1.82
N THR A 3 -18.31 -5.19 -1.70
CA THR A 3 -17.96 -5.91 -0.47
C THR A 3 -16.69 -5.40 0.22
N TRP A 4 -15.80 -4.78 -0.55
CA TRP A 4 -14.53 -4.20 -0.12
C TRP A 4 -14.68 -2.96 0.80
N GLU A 5 -15.71 -2.13 0.59
CA GLU A 5 -15.96 -0.93 1.40
C GLU A 5 -16.33 -1.27 2.86
N ARG A 6 -16.97 -2.43 3.06
CA ARG A 6 -17.37 -2.93 4.38
C ARG A 6 -16.18 -3.47 5.18
N GLY A 7 -15.20 -4.09 4.53
CA GLY A 7 -14.01 -4.65 5.20
C GLY A 7 -13.10 -3.58 5.82
N LEU A 8 -12.94 -2.44 5.15
CA LEU A 8 -12.17 -1.28 5.66
C LEU A 8 -12.81 -0.61 6.89
N SER A 9 -14.12 -0.76 7.06
CA SER A 9 -14.85 -0.21 8.22
C SER A 9 -14.51 -0.94 9.53
N TYR A 10 -14.07 -2.20 9.46
CA TYR A 10 -13.76 -3.02 10.64
C TYR A 10 -12.27 -3.06 10.99
N PHE A 11 -11.36 -2.80 10.03
CA PHE A 11 -9.91 -2.90 10.25
C PHE A 11 -9.11 -1.74 9.62
N PRO A 12 -9.33 -0.48 10.07
CA PRO A 12 -8.66 0.70 9.51
C PRO A 12 -7.14 0.70 9.70
N ASN A 13 -6.62 -0.16 10.58
CA ASN A 13 -5.20 -0.30 10.89
C ASN A 13 -4.64 -1.67 10.48
N SER A 14 -5.23 -2.31 9.48
CA SER A 14 -4.70 -3.55 8.90
C SER A 14 -3.55 -3.24 7.94
N GLY A 15 -2.36 -3.78 8.24
CA GLY A 15 -1.20 -3.68 7.34
C GLY A 15 -1.53 -4.27 5.97
N ILE A 16 -2.22 -5.42 5.98
CA ILE A 16 -2.59 -6.17 4.77
C ILE A 16 -3.54 -5.34 3.90
N LEU A 17 -4.56 -4.69 4.47
CA LEU A 17 -5.47 -3.86 3.66
C LEU A 17 -4.77 -2.64 3.05
N ASN A 18 -3.84 -2.03 3.79
CA ASN A 18 -3.03 -0.95 3.24
C ASN A 18 -2.08 -1.45 2.14
N TYR A 19 -1.55 -2.67 2.27
CA TYR A 19 -0.75 -3.32 1.22
C TYR A 19 -1.56 -3.61 -0.05
N GLU A 20 -2.75 -4.20 0.08
CA GLU A 20 -3.64 -4.46 -1.06
C GLU A 20 -4.03 -3.16 -1.80
N LEU A 21 -4.30 -2.09 -1.04
CA LEU A 21 -4.53 -0.77 -1.64
C LEU A 21 -3.29 -0.23 -2.36
N ALA A 22 -2.09 -0.46 -1.82
CA ALA A 22 -0.86 -0.06 -2.49
C ALA A 22 -0.67 -0.80 -3.82
N ILE A 23 -0.87 -2.13 -3.83
CA ILE A 23 -0.80 -2.96 -5.05
C ILE A 23 -1.83 -2.53 -6.08
N ALA A 24 -3.06 -2.25 -5.66
CA ALA A 24 -4.13 -1.80 -6.54
C ALA A 24 -3.80 -0.45 -7.19
N ASN A 25 -3.31 0.53 -6.43
CA ASN A 25 -2.94 1.84 -6.98
C ASN A 25 -1.69 1.76 -7.87
N ARG A 26 -0.69 0.94 -7.51
CA ARG A 26 0.47 0.66 -8.37
C ARG A 26 0.04 0.10 -9.73
N SER A 27 -0.94 -0.80 -9.73
CA SER A 27 -1.48 -1.42 -10.95
C SER A 27 -2.30 -0.44 -11.81
N LEU A 28 -2.65 0.72 -11.26
CA LEU A 28 -3.32 1.82 -11.95
C LEU A 28 -2.34 2.95 -12.34
N ASP A 29 -1.02 2.69 -12.21
CA ASP A 29 0.06 3.68 -12.36
C ASP A 29 -0.08 4.92 -11.45
N ASP A 30 -0.89 4.83 -10.38
CA ASP A 30 -1.03 5.87 -9.36
C ASP A 30 0.00 5.65 -8.25
N ASN A 31 1.27 5.85 -8.60
CA ASN A 31 2.43 5.62 -7.73
C ASN A 31 2.39 6.49 -6.46
N GLU A 32 1.88 7.72 -6.56
CA GLU A 32 1.73 8.61 -5.39
C GLU A 32 0.81 7.98 -4.33
N LYS A 33 -0.37 7.48 -4.73
CA LYS A 33 -1.27 6.78 -3.80
C LYS A 33 -0.69 5.45 -3.36
N ALA A 34 -0.05 4.70 -4.25
CA ALA A 34 0.59 3.44 -3.88
C ALA A 34 1.62 3.65 -2.76
N LEU A 35 2.49 4.65 -2.92
CA LEU A 35 3.51 5.03 -1.95
C LEU A 35 2.89 5.48 -0.61
N LYS A 36 1.78 6.21 -0.66
CA LYS A 36 1.03 6.62 0.54
C LYS A 36 0.50 5.43 1.34
N TYR A 37 -0.07 4.42 0.67
CA TYR A 37 -0.65 3.27 1.35
C TYR A 37 0.43 2.28 1.84
N ILE A 38 1.49 2.06 1.07
CA ILE A 38 2.57 1.16 1.53
C ILE A 38 3.30 1.71 2.75
N LYS A 39 3.48 3.04 2.85
CA LYS A 39 4.01 3.70 4.05
C LYS A 39 3.13 3.49 5.29
N LYS A 40 1.81 3.31 5.12
CA LYS A 40 0.91 2.95 6.24
C LYS A 40 1.06 1.48 6.63
N ALA A 41 1.19 0.58 5.65
CA ALA A 41 1.43 -0.84 5.90
C ALA A 41 2.75 -1.05 6.68
N LEU A 42 3.84 -0.39 6.26
CA LEU A 42 5.14 -0.41 6.94
C LEU A 42 5.12 0.20 8.35
N LYS A 43 4.23 1.16 8.65
CA LYS A 43 4.07 1.65 10.03
C LYS A 43 3.48 0.61 10.97
N ILE A 44 2.74 -0.36 10.45
CA ILE A 44 2.07 -1.41 11.22
C ILE A 44 3.01 -2.61 11.38
N ASP A 45 3.66 -3.03 10.29
CA ASP A 45 4.69 -4.07 10.30
C ASP A 45 5.89 -3.62 9.45
N PRO A 46 6.90 -2.99 10.07
CA PRO A 46 8.09 -2.51 9.38
C PRO A 46 9.00 -3.62 8.87
N SER A 47 8.86 -4.84 9.40
CA SER A 47 9.69 -6.01 9.08
C SER A 47 9.07 -6.90 8.01
N ASN A 48 7.90 -6.55 7.49
CA ASN A 48 7.25 -7.33 6.45
C ASN A 48 7.99 -7.19 5.11
N ASP A 49 8.57 -8.28 4.63
CA ASP A 49 9.37 -8.29 3.40
C ASP A 49 8.58 -7.81 2.17
N ASP A 50 7.30 -8.19 2.04
CA ASP A 50 6.46 -7.75 0.92
C ASP A 50 6.25 -6.23 0.94
N TYR A 51 6.08 -5.65 2.14
CA TYR A 51 5.87 -4.21 2.28
C TYR A 51 7.14 -3.44 1.98
N VAL A 52 8.28 -3.94 2.46
CA VAL A 52 9.61 -3.35 2.21
C VAL A 52 9.94 -3.39 0.73
N ASN A 53 9.72 -4.53 0.07
CA ASN A 53 9.99 -4.71 -1.35
C ASN A 53 9.14 -3.77 -2.20
N LEU A 54 7.83 -3.68 -1.94
CA LEU A 54 6.95 -2.78 -2.69
C LEU A 54 7.29 -1.30 -2.45
N HIS A 55 7.64 -0.91 -1.22
CA HIS A 55 8.07 0.48 -0.95
C HIS A 55 9.36 0.83 -1.69
N LYS A 56 10.33 -0.09 -1.71
CA LYS A 56 11.58 0.12 -2.44
C LYS A 56 11.31 0.29 -3.93
N GLU A 57 10.54 -0.62 -4.53
CA GLU A 57 10.15 -0.53 -5.93
C GLU A 57 9.50 0.82 -6.29
N LEU A 58 8.55 1.28 -5.46
CA LEU A 58 7.83 2.54 -5.70
C LEU A 58 8.70 3.78 -5.45
N SER A 59 9.70 3.70 -4.57
CA SER A 59 10.62 4.84 -4.30
C SER A 59 11.66 4.99 -5.40
N ASP A 60 12.17 3.88 -5.95
CA ASP A 60 13.14 3.90 -7.04
C ASP A 60 12.53 4.52 -8.32
N GLN A 61 11.21 4.41 -8.53
CA GLN A 61 10.50 5.03 -9.66
C GLN A 61 10.26 6.54 -9.51
N ASP A 62 10.14 7.05 -8.27
CA ASP A 62 9.93 8.47 -7.99
C ASP A 62 11.20 9.30 -8.29
N ASP A 63 12.38 8.70 -8.13
CA ASP A 63 13.68 9.35 -8.39
C ASP A 63 14.02 9.44 -9.90
N GLU A 64 13.34 8.68 -10.76
CA GLU A 64 13.55 8.67 -12.22
C GLU A 64 12.61 9.63 -13.00
N SER A 65 11.74 10.36 -12.30
CA SER A 65 10.67 11.22 -12.86
C SER A 65 11.03 12.70 -12.98
#